data_AF-A0AA36NAJ3-F1
#
_entry.id   AF-A0AA36NAJ3-F1
#
_cell.length_a   1.000
_cell.length_b   1.000
_cell.length_c   1.000
_cell.angle_alpha   90.00
_cell.angle_beta   90.00
_cell.angle_gamma   90.00
#
_symmetry.space_group_name_H-M   'P 1'
#
loop_
_entity.id
_entity.type
_entity.pdbx_description
1 polymer ?
#
loop_
_entity_poly.entity_id
_entity_poly.type
_entity_poly.pdbx_seq_one_letter_code
_entity_poly.pdbx_strand_id
1 'polypeptide(L)'
;MPVCPVCFEDAESVEYATMHNHSWKNHACDGHGLCWRCLAQHVEIQLLEGRYNVRCPGAAGCSYRLVSLDVGRALDVLEREDGKEEVVGTLRLRYEQLRSDCHQHRLRELLKKSQGANEAWLLTRVQPCPRCLTLVRKETGCSHVFCRCGSDFCFPCGAPPGGCICSQMRRPGGSKVVFAAWLRSADESRVEWLWDYRGLVDDNDDDGDEEVEQELPQGQVPGTPRSFLSTWLEARGFRCGPRRSP
;
A
#
# COMPACT_ATOMS: atom_id res chain seq x y z
N MET A 1 31.17 -9.61 -19.24
CA MET A 1 29.84 -9.06 -18.91
C MET A 1 29.93 -8.45 -17.51
N PRO A 2 29.16 -7.42 -17.16
CA PRO A 2 29.13 -6.94 -15.79
C PRO A 2 28.50 -8.00 -14.86
N VAL A 3 29.07 -8.17 -13.67
CA VAL A 3 28.56 -9.10 -12.66
C VAL A 3 27.36 -8.46 -11.94
N CYS A 4 26.25 -9.19 -11.87
CA CYS A 4 25.05 -8.70 -11.18
C CYS A 4 25.31 -8.57 -9.67
N PRO A 5 25.00 -7.43 -9.01
CA PRO A 5 25.26 -7.25 -7.58
C PRO A 5 24.29 -8.04 -6.67
N VAL A 6 23.26 -8.67 -7.23
CA VAL A 6 22.25 -9.44 -6.47
C VAL A 6 22.52 -10.93 -6.54
N CYS A 7 22.66 -11.51 -7.75
CA CYS A 7 22.93 -12.94 -7.90
C CYS A 7 24.42 -13.28 -8.05
N PHE A 8 25.30 -12.28 -8.26
CA PHE A 8 26.73 -12.47 -8.50
C PHE A 8 27.07 -13.33 -9.74
N GLU A 9 26.13 -13.45 -10.68
CA GLU A 9 26.32 -14.14 -11.96
C GLU A 9 26.62 -13.13 -13.09
N ASP A 10 27.36 -13.58 -14.10
CA ASP A 10 27.53 -12.85 -15.37
C ASP A 10 26.23 -12.92 -16.16
N ALA A 11 25.57 -11.78 -16.35
CA ALA A 11 24.30 -11.71 -17.04
C ALA A 11 24.11 -10.39 -17.79
N GLU A 12 23.14 -10.35 -18.70
CA GLU A 12 22.74 -9.13 -19.37
C GLU A 12 22.16 -8.14 -18.35
N SER A 13 22.71 -6.93 -18.35
CA SER A 13 22.25 -5.86 -17.47
C SER A 13 20.89 -5.32 -17.88
N VAL A 14 20.14 -4.86 -16.89
CA VAL A 14 18.86 -4.19 -17.09
C VAL A 14 19.07 -2.87 -17.80
N GLU A 15 18.33 -2.68 -18.89
CA GLU A 15 18.17 -1.40 -19.55
C GLU A 15 16.72 -0.93 -19.43
N TYR A 16 16.49 0.07 -18.59
CA TYR A 16 15.16 0.62 -18.38
C TYR A 16 14.65 1.37 -19.61
N ALA A 17 13.35 1.24 -19.88
CA ALA A 17 12.69 1.91 -20.97
C ALA A 17 12.75 3.44 -20.79
N THR A 18 13.12 4.16 -21.84
CA THR A 18 12.96 5.61 -21.89
C THR A 18 11.63 5.95 -22.53
N MET A 19 10.74 6.58 -21.76
CA MET A 19 9.44 7.08 -22.21
C MET A 19 9.44 8.60 -22.15
N HIS A 20 8.95 9.22 -23.22
CA HIS A 20 8.68 10.65 -23.27
C HIS A 20 7.30 10.90 -23.87
N ASN A 21 6.60 11.88 -23.34
CA ASN A 21 5.44 12.51 -23.96
C ASN A 21 5.60 14.03 -23.88
N HIS A 22 4.64 14.79 -24.40
CA HIS A 22 4.72 16.26 -24.46
C HIS A 22 4.82 16.95 -23.09
N SER A 23 4.47 16.26 -22.00
CA SER A 23 4.40 16.85 -20.65
C SER A 23 5.27 16.13 -19.62
N TRP A 24 5.92 15.03 -19.99
CA TRP A 24 6.61 14.15 -19.05
C TRP A 24 7.64 13.27 -19.76
N LYS A 25 8.81 13.14 -19.14
CA LYS A 25 9.86 12.18 -19.51
C LYS A 25 10.32 11.46 -18.25
N ASN A 26 10.53 10.14 -18.31
CA ASN A 26 11.17 9.45 -17.19
C ASN A 26 12.69 9.67 -17.21
N HIS A 27 13.26 9.92 -16.04
CA HIS A 27 14.70 9.88 -15.83
C HIS A 27 15.08 8.47 -15.38
N ALA A 28 15.27 7.58 -16.36
CA ALA A 28 15.73 6.22 -16.12
C ALA A 28 17.15 6.21 -15.53
N CYS A 29 17.38 5.36 -14.52
CA CYS A 29 18.73 5.07 -14.07
C CYS A 29 19.39 4.02 -14.99
N ASP A 30 20.68 3.76 -14.78
CA ASP A 30 21.50 2.84 -15.57
C ASP A 30 21.27 1.36 -15.23
N GLY A 31 20.21 1.02 -14.49
CA GLY A 31 19.96 -0.35 -14.04
C GLY A 31 20.88 -0.82 -12.92
N HIS A 32 21.87 -0.02 -12.50
CA HIS A 32 22.81 -0.33 -11.43
C HIS A 32 23.48 -1.71 -11.54
N GLY A 33 23.74 -2.17 -12.77
CA GLY A 33 24.35 -3.48 -13.04
C GLY A 33 23.46 -4.68 -12.68
N LEU A 34 22.19 -4.48 -12.35
CA LEU A 34 21.24 -5.57 -12.09
C LEU A 34 21.01 -6.38 -13.36
N CYS A 35 20.87 -7.70 -13.24
CA CYS A 35 20.41 -8.52 -14.35
C CYS A 35 18.88 -8.60 -14.40
N TRP A 36 18.35 -8.89 -15.60
CA TRP A 36 16.89 -8.98 -15.80
C TRP A 36 16.22 -10.04 -14.93
N ARG A 37 16.87 -11.18 -14.68
CA ARG A 37 16.36 -12.24 -13.79
C ARG A 37 16.14 -11.75 -12.37
N CYS A 38 17.11 -11.04 -11.79
CA CYS A 38 16.96 -10.46 -10.45
C CYS A 38 15.91 -9.36 -10.40
N LEU A 39 15.82 -8.51 -11.43
CA LEU A 39 14.76 -7.52 -11.52
C LEU A 39 13.38 -8.19 -11.60
N ALA A 40 13.26 -9.26 -12.37
CA ALA A 40 12.04 -10.00 -12.57
C ALA A 40 11.50 -10.64 -11.28
N GLN A 41 12.38 -11.29 -10.50
CA GLN A 41 12.04 -11.80 -9.17
C GLN A 41 11.62 -10.68 -8.20
N HIS A 42 12.32 -9.54 -8.24
CA HIS A 42 11.94 -8.38 -7.44
C HIS A 42 10.54 -7.87 -7.82
N VAL A 43 10.25 -7.74 -9.12
CA VAL A 43 8.92 -7.36 -9.62
C VAL A 43 7.85 -8.35 -9.16
N GLU A 44 8.09 -9.66 -9.29
CA GLU A 44 7.17 -10.70 -8.80
C GLU A 44 6.83 -10.48 -7.32
N ILE A 45 7.84 -10.38 -6.46
CA ILE A 45 7.65 -10.20 -5.01
C ILE A 45 6.84 -8.93 -4.72
N GLN A 46 7.17 -7.81 -5.38
CA GLN A 46 6.45 -6.54 -5.17
C GLN A 46 4.98 -6.64 -5.57
N LEU A 47 4.66 -7.30 -6.70
CA LEU A 47 3.28 -7.50 -7.14
C LEU A 47 2.50 -8.42 -6.20
N LEU A 48 3.14 -9.48 -5.69
CA LEU A 48 2.56 -10.37 -4.69
C LEU A 48 2.25 -9.65 -3.36
N GLU A 49 3.09 -8.69 -2.96
CA GLU A 49 2.83 -7.81 -1.81
C GLU A 49 1.74 -6.74 -2.05
N GLY A 50 1.24 -6.64 -3.29
CA GLY A 50 0.23 -5.66 -3.68
C GLY A 50 0.81 -4.27 -3.98
N ARG A 51 2.09 -4.19 -4.37
CA ARG A 51 2.75 -2.95 -4.79
C ARG A 51 2.95 -2.96 -6.31
N TYR A 52 2.26 -2.10 -7.03
CA TYR A 52 2.45 -1.96 -8.48
C TYR A 52 3.44 -0.83 -8.86
N ASN A 53 3.64 0.15 -7.96
CA ASN A 53 4.62 1.21 -8.16
C ASN A 53 6.01 0.73 -7.71
N VAL A 54 6.55 -0.22 -8.47
CA VAL A 54 7.82 -0.89 -8.17
C VAL A 54 8.98 0.09 -8.33
N ARG A 55 9.86 0.16 -7.34
CA ARG A 55 11.12 0.93 -7.43
C ARG A 55 12.26 0.04 -7.90
N CYS A 56 13.23 0.66 -8.57
CA CYS A 56 14.49 0.02 -8.89
C CYS A 56 15.15 -0.52 -7.59
N PRO A 57 15.58 -1.79 -7.56
CA PRO A 57 16.22 -2.37 -6.38
C PRO A 57 17.73 -2.06 -6.30
N GLY A 58 18.25 -1.21 -7.19
CA GLY A 58 19.66 -0.83 -7.19
C GLY A 58 20.08 -0.08 -5.92
N ALA A 59 21.37 0.25 -5.85
CA ALA A 59 22.05 0.75 -4.65
C ALA A 59 21.25 1.82 -3.87
N ALA A 60 21.43 1.81 -2.55
CA ALA A 60 20.64 2.57 -1.59
C ALA A 60 20.42 4.04 -2.03
N GLY A 61 19.17 4.38 -2.35
CA GLY A 61 18.76 5.74 -2.72
C GLY A 61 18.21 5.90 -4.13
N CYS A 62 18.21 4.86 -4.97
CA CYS A 62 17.59 4.96 -6.30
C CYS A 62 16.09 5.30 -6.20
N SER A 63 15.70 6.40 -6.83
CA SER A 63 14.32 6.90 -6.86
C SER A 63 13.56 6.47 -8.11
N TYR A 64 14.21 5.78 -9.05
CA TYR A 64 13.59 5.32 -10.29
C TYR A 64 12.43 4.36 -10.00
N ARG A 65 11.29 4.64 -10.63
CA ARG A 65 10.08 3.83 -10.57
C ARG A 65 9.91 3.16 -11.92
N LEU A 66 9.78 1.84 -11.91
CA LEU A 66 9.62 1.05 -13.11
C LEU A 66 8.33 1.48 -13.82
N VAL A 67 8.46 1.75 -15.12
CA VAL A 67 7.30 2.04 -15.96
C VAL A 67 6.63 0.73 -16.38
N SER A 68 5.41 0.79 -16.91
CA SER A 68 4.68 -0.42 -17.32
C SER A 68 5.45 -1.27 -18.33
N LEU A 69 6.27 -0.64 -19.18
CA LEU A 69 7.14 -1.35 -20.11
C LEU A 69 8.27 -2.10 -19.40
N ASP A 70 8.86 -1.55 -18.33
CA ASP A 70 9.89 -2.24 -17.54
C ASP A 70 9.31 -3.45 -16.81
N VAL A 71 8.13 -3.28 -16.21
CA VAL A 71 7.40 -4.38 -15.53
C VAL A 71 7.05 -5.47 -16.55
N GLY A 72 6.56 -5.09 -17.73
CA GLY A 72 6.25 -6.02 -18.81
C GLY A 72 7.47 -6.85 -19.23
N ARG A 73 8.60 -6.18 -19.52
CA ARG A 73 9.87 -6.85 -19.88
C ARG A 73 10.36 -7.80 -18.79
N ALA A 74 10.26 -7.38 -17.52
CA ALA A 74 10.65 -8.21 -16.39
C ALA A 74 9.78 -9.48 -16.29
N LEU A 75 8.48 -9.37 -16.53
CA LEU A 75 7.56 -10.52 -16.57
C LEU A 75 7.82 -11.44 -17.78
N ASP A 76 8.18 -10.89 -18.94
CA ASP A 76 8.56 -11.71 -20.11
C ASP A 76 9.80 -12.57 -19.83
N VAL A 77 10.72 -12.10 -18.97
CA VAL A 77 11.89 -12.88 -18.56
C VAL A 77 11.52 -14.04 -17.66
N LEU A 78 10.60 -13.85 -16.69
CA LEU A 78 10.10 -14.97 -15.88
C LEU A 78 9.43 -16.04 -16.74
N GLU A 79 8.68 -15.61 -17.75
CA GLU A 79 7.97 -16.51 -18.64
C GLU A 79 8.95 -17.43 -19.40
N ARG A 80 10.03 -16.86 -19.93
CA ARG A 80 11.05 -17.59 -20.68
C ARG A 80 11.91 -18.52 -19.82
N GLU A 81 12.32 -18.07 -18.63
CA GLU A 81 13.26 -18.83 -17.80
C GLU A 81 12.59 -19.90 -16.95
N ASP A 82 11.40 -19.62 -16.41
CA ASP A 82 10.73 -20.55 -15.48
C ASP A 82 9.68 -21.44 -16.16
N GLY A 83 9.29 -21.16 -17.41
CA GLY A 83 8.24 -21.91 -18.11
C GLY A 83 6.86 -21.81 -17.44
N LYS A 84 6.63 -20.76 -16.64
CA LYS A 84 5.41 -20.57 -15.82
C LYS A 84 4.47 -19.54 -16.45
N GLU A 85 4.02 -19.80 -17.67
CA GLU A 85 3.10 -18.92 -18.42
C GLU A 85 1.85 -18.55 -17.59
N GLU A 86 1.24 -19.51 -16.90
CA GLU A 86 0.06 -19.28 -16.04
C GLU A 86 0.35 -18.32 -14.87
N VAL A 87 1.52 -18.45 -14.23
CA VAL A 87 1.90 -17.57 -13.11
C VAL A 87 2.13 -16.16 -13.63
N VAL A 88 2.82 -16.01 -14.77
CA VAL A 88 3.06 -14.70 -15.39
C VAL A 88 1.75 -14.05 -15.83
N GLY A 89 0.82 -14.81 -16.42
CA GLY A 89 -0.52 -14.35 -16.73
C GLY A 89 -1.25 -13.82 -15.50
N THR A 90 -1.17 -14.55 -14.38
CA THR A 90 -1.74 -14.11 -13.10
C THR A 90 -1.10 -12.82 -12.58
N LEU A 91 0.23 -12.69 -12.69
CA LEU A 91 0.96 -11.48 -12.28
C LEU A 91 0.61 -10.26 -13.14
N ARG A 92 0.41 -10.43 -14.46
CA ARG A 92 -0.04 -9.36 -15.36
C ARG A 92 -1.44 -8.87 -14.99
N LEU A 93 -2.38 -9.79 -14.80
CA LEU A 93 -3.74 -9.45 -14.35
C LEU A 93 -3.69 -8.73 -13.00
N ARG A 94 -2.87 -9.22 -12.07
CA ARG A 94 -2.68 -8.59 -10.76
C ARG A 94 -2.11 -7.18 -10.87
N TYR A 95 -1.13 -6.95 -11.75
CA TYR A 95 -0.55 -5.62 -11.98
C TYR A 95 -1.60 -4.64 -12.51
N GLU A 96 -2.41 -5.06 -13.48
CA GLU A 96 -3.45 -4.22 -14.07
C GLU A 96 -4.56 -3.89 -13.06
N GLN A 97 -4.98 -4.88 -12.25
CA GLN A 97 -5.90 -4.66 -11.14
C GLN A 97 -5.33 -3.64 -10.15
N LEU A 98 -4.11 -3.86 -9.65
CA LEU A 98 -3.49 -2.94 -8.67
C LEU A 98 -3.34 -1.51 -9.22
N ARG A 99 -3.13 -1.37 -10.54
CA ARG A 99 -2.99 -0.07 -11.21
C ARG A 99 -4.33 0.65 -11.38
N SER A 100 -5.41 -0.09 -11.65
CA SER A 100 -6.74 0.44 -11.93
C SER A 100 -7.66 0.49 -10.69
N ASP A 101 -7.35 -0.30 -9.67
CA ASP A 101 -8.18 -0.49 -8.48
C ASP A 101 -8.37 0.83 -7.71
N CYS A 102 -9.64 1.11 -7.45
CA CYS A 102 -10.09 2.18 -6.58
C CYS A 102 -10.87 1.54 -5.43
N HIS A 103 -10.34 1.55 -4.21
CA HIS A 103 -10.94 0.84 -3.07
C HIS A 103 -12.16 1.57 -2.46
N GLN A 104 -12.97 2.23 -3.29
CA GLN A 104 -14.17 2.96 -2.88
C GLN A 104 -15.17 2.07 -2.15
N HIS A 105 -15.41 0.86 -2.65
CA HIS A 105 -16.39 -0.05 -2.05
C HIS A 105 -16.01 -0.37 -0.60
N ARG A 106 -14.75 -0.73 -0.37
CA ARG A 106 -14.24 -1.05 0.97
C ARG A 106 -14.27 0.17 1.91
N LEU A 107 -13.98 1.37 1.38
CA LEU A 107 -14.12 2.61 2.14
C LEU A 107 -15.58 2.84 2.57
N ARG A 108 -16.55 2.64 1.67
CA ARG A 108 -17.98 2.74 1.98
C ARG A 108 -18.41 1.72 3.04
N GLU A 109 -17.96 0.47 2.92
CA GLU A 109 -18.28 -0.57 3.91
C GLU A 109 -17.77 -0.21 5.29
N LEU A 110 -16.52 0.28 5.41
CA LEU A 110 -15.97 0.71 6.69
C LEU A 110 -16.82 1.84 7.30
N LEU A 111 -17.21 2.82 6.48
CA LEU A 111 -18.00 3.96 6.95
C LEU A 111 -19.41 3.57 7.39
N LYS A 112 -20.02 2.56 6.77
CA LYS A 112 -21.31 2.00 7.20
C LYS A 112 -21.18 1.29 8.55
N LYS A 113 -20.10 0.52 8.75
CA LYS A 113 -19.87 -0.20 10.00
C LYS A 113 -19.53 0.74 11.16
N SER A 114 -18.77 1.80 10.89
CA SER A 114 -18.39 2.80 11.89
C SER A 114 -19.52 3.74 12.33
N GLN A 115 -20.74 3.58 11.81
CA GLN A 115 -21.93 4.32 12.29
C GLN A 115 -22.43 3.82 13.65
N GLY A 116 -22.01 2.64 14.11
CA GLY A 116 -22.25 2.18 15.47
C GLY A 116 -21.22 2.73 16.46
N ALA A 117 -21.67 3.08 17.69
CA ALA A 117 -20.82 3.62 18.76
C ALA A 117 -19.56 2.75 19.05
N ASN A 118 -19.65 1.43 18.85
CA ASN A 118 -18.56 0.50 19.11
C ASN A 118 -17.39 0.54 18.10
N GLU A 119 -17.57 1.16 16.93
CA GLU A 119 -16.59 1.12 15.84
C GLU A 119 -16.04 2.51 15.42
N ALA A 120 -16.52 3.60 16.02
CA ALA A 120 -16.07 4.95 15.73
C ALA A 120 -14.55 5.14 15.92
N TRP A 121 -13.96 4.44 16.91
CA TRP A 121 -12.52 4.47 17.17
C TRP A 121 -11.67 4.01 15.98
N LEU A 122 -12.21 3.19 15.07
CA LEU A 122 -11.48 2.73 13.88
C LEU A 122 -11.02 3.91 13.02
N LEU A 123 -11.88 4.94 12.87
CA LEU A 123 -11.63 6.12 12.06
C LEU A 123 -10.50 7.00 12.62
N THR A 124 -10.16 6.86 13.90
CA THR A 124 -9.07 7.63 14.53
C THR A 124 -7.67 7.08 14.20
N ARG A 125 -7.58 5.82 13.76
CA ARG A 125 -6.32 5.11 13.51
C ARG A 125 -6.08 4.76 12.05
N VAL A 126 -7.00 5.12 11.16
CA VAL A 126 -6.92 4.82 9.74
C VAL A 126 -7.16 6.07 8.90
N GLN A 127 -6.56 6.11 7.71
CA GLN A 127 -6.74 7.20 6.77
C GLN A 127 -6.76 6.64 5.34
N PRO A 128 -7.76 6.96 4.50
CA PRO A 128 -7.75 6.54 3.10
C PRO A 128 -6.68 7.30 2.32
N CYS A 129 -5.96 6.57 1.46
CA CYS A 129 -5.06 7.18 0.49
C CYS A 129 -5.85 8.05 -0.50
N PRO A 130 -5.47 9.31 -0.76
CA PRO A 130 -6.21 10.19 -1.67
C PRO A 130 -6.21 9.73 -3.14
N ARG A 131 -5.31 8.80 -3.51
CA ARG A 131 -5.18 8.27 -4.87
C ARG A 131 -6.01 7.00 -5.11
N CYS A 132 -5.82 5.96 -4.29
CA CYS A 132 -6.44 4.64 -4.49
C CYS A 132 -7.47 4.26 -3.42
N LEU A 133 -7.63 5.10 -2.40
CA LEU A 133 -8.60 4.94 -1.30
C LEU A 133 -8.38 3.70 -0.42
N THR A 134 -7.24 3.01 -0.57
CA THR A 134 -6.81 2.00 0.40
C THR A 134 -6.71 2.66 1.77
N LEU A 135 -7.31 2.03 2.78
CA LEU A 135 -7.18 2.45 4.17
C LEU A 135 -5.78 2.11 4.67
N VAL A 136 -5.05 3.14 5.08
CA VAL A 136 -3.74 3.02 5.71
C VAL A 136 -3.93 3.18 7.21
N ARG A 137 -3.46 2.22 7.99
CA ARG A 137 -3.43 2.30 9.46
C ARG A 137 -2.07 2.82 9.90
N LYS A 138 -2.06 3.70 10.90
CA LYS A 138 -0.82 4.18 11.53
C LYS A 138 -0.85 3.86 13.03
N GLU A 139 0.26 3.35 13.54
CA GLU A 139 0.42 3.08 14.98
C GLU A 139 1.23 4.19 15.65
N THR A 140 2.40 4.54 15.12
CA THR A 140 3.30 5.58 15.66
C THR A 140 4.09 6.29 14.54
N GLY A 141 4.91 7.29 14.88
CA GLY A 141 5.89 7.89 13.95
C GLY A 141 5.44 9.13 13.17
N CYS A 142 6.11 9.39 12.04
CA CYS A 142 5.94 10.58 11.20
C CYS A 142 4.51 10.75 10.67
N SER A 143 4.02 11.99 10.60
CA SER A 143 2.71 12.34 10.05
C SER A 143 2.59 12.10 8.55
N HIS A 144 3.70 12.02 7.84
CA HIS A 144 3.74 11.77 6.40
C HIS A 144 3.88 10.26 6.14
N VAL A 145 2.94 9.69 5.39
CA VAL A 145 2.86 8.24 5.15
C VAL A 145 2.87 7.92 3.65
N PHE A 146 3.39 6.75 3.30
CA PHE A 146 3.44 6.24 1.94
C PHE A 146 2.45 5.08 1.76
N CYS A 147 1.57 5.18 0.77
CA CYS A 147 0.68 4.10 0.37
C CYS A 147 1.40 3.09 -0.54
N ARG A 148 0.91 1.85 -0.57
CA ARG A 148 1.39 0.80 -1.48
C ARG A 148 1.18 1.13 -2.97
N CYS A 149 0.22 2.02 -3.28
CA CYS A 149 0.04 2.54 -4.63
C CYS A 149 1.14 3.54 -5.05
N GLY A 150 2.02 3.94 -4.13
CA GLY A 150 3.13 4.86 -4.39
C GLY A 150 2.78 6.35 -4.24
N SER A 151 1.55 6.69 -3.83
CA SER A 151 1.22 8.03 -3.33
C SER A 151 1.67 8.17 -1.88
N ASP A 152 2.08 9.38 -1.53
CA ASP A 152 2.30 9.83 -0.17
C ASP A 152 1.26 10.88 0.23
N PHE A 153 1.01 11.01 1.53
CA PHE A 153 0.01 11.94 2.04
C PHE A 153 0.20 12.23 3.53
N CYS A 154 -0.41 13.31 4.00
CA CYS A 154 -0.45 13.69 5.40
C CYS A 154 -1.48 12.83 6.16
N PHE A 155 -1.05 12.01 7.09
CA PHE A 155 -1.93 11.13 7.87
C PHE A 155 -3.01 11.88 8.67
N PRO A 156 -2.70 12.98 9.38
CA PRO A 156 -3.72 13.76 10.08
C PRO A 156 -4.90 14.25 9.24
N CYS A 157 -4.70 14.59 7.96
CA CYS A 157 -5.75 15.19 7.13
C CYS A 157 -6.07 14.42 5.84
N GLY A 158 -5.27 13.44 5.47
CA GLY A 158 -5.42 12.67 4.23
C GLY A 158 -4.92 13.37 2.96
N ALA A 159 -4.36 14.58 3.09
CA ALA A 159 -4.02 15.40 1.92
C ALA A 159 -2.76 14.92 1.18
N PRO A 160 -2.74 14.98 -0.17
CA PRO A 160 -1.54 14.77 -0.96
C PRO A 160 -0.51 15.89 -0.74
N PRO A 161 0.74 15.73 -1.23
CA PRO A 161 1.77 16.76 -1.11
C PRO A 161 1.31 18.09 -1.72
N GLY A 162 1.50 19.18 -0.98
CA GLY A 162 1.05 20.52 -1.38
C GLY A 162 -0.40 20.86 -1.03
N GLY A 163 -1.24 19.90 -0.63
CA GLY A 163 -2.66 20.10 -0.30
C GLY A 163 -2.99 20.08 1.20
N CYS A 164 -2.01 20.23 2.09
CA CYS A 164 -2.20 20.01 3.52
C CYS A 164 -3.11 21.05 4.18
N ILE A 165 -4.24 20.61 4.75
CA ILE A 165 -5.23 21.46 5.44
C ILE A 165 -5.14 21.40 6.98
N CYS A 166 -4.06 20.84 7.55
CA CYS A 166 -3.93 20.69 9.01
C CYS A 166 -3.98 22.01 9.78
N SER A 167 -3.52 23.11 9.19
CA SER A 167 -3.59 24.44 9.81
C SER A 167 -5.03 24.93 10.00
N GLN A 168 -5.94 24.52 9.12
CA GLN A 168 -7.35 24.93 9.12
C GLN A 168 -8.19 24.12 10.10
N MET A 169 -7.71 22.94 10.53
CA MET A 169 -8.43 22.01 11.42
C MET A 169 -8.01 22.11 12.89
N ARG A 170 -7.33 23.19 13.31
CA ARG A 170 -6.79 23.32 14.67
C ARG A 170 -7.92 23.44 15.71
N ARG A 171 -8.24 22.34 16.40
CA ARG A 171 -8.96 22.36 17.69
C ARG A 171 -7.96 22.44 18.86
N PRO A 172 -8.16 23.30 19.88
CA PRO A 172 -7.36 23.27 21.10
C PRO A 172 -7.59 21.94 21.84
N GLY A 173 -6.50 21.24 22.21
CA GLY A 173 -6.54 19.94 22.92
C GLY A 173 -6.65 18.68 22.04
N GLY A 174 -6.57 18.81 20.71
CA GLY A 174 -7.11 17.86 19.73
C GLY A 174 -6.54 16.44 19.61
N SER A 175 -7.44 15.51 19.27
CA SER A 175 -7.08 14.24 18.65
C SER A 175 -6.51 14.47 17.24
N LYS A 176 -5.42 13.74 16.94
CA LYS A 176 -4.38 14.03 15.93
C LYS A 176 -4.75 13.71 14.47
N VAL A 177 -5.95 13.21 14.20
CA VAL A 177 -6.35 12.69 12.88
C VAL A 177 -7.81 13.00 12.63
N VAL A 178 -8.09 13.69 11.52
CA VAL A 178 -9.44 13.87 10.99
C VAL A 178 -9.56 12.92 9.81
N PHE A 179 -10.32 11.84 10.00
CA PHE A 179 -10.56 10.83 8.97
C PHE A 179 -11.01 11.52 7.69
N ALA A 180 -10.44 11.16 6.55
CA ALA A 180 -10.72 11.61 5.20
C ALA A 180 -10.96 13.12 5.02
N ALA A 181 -10.34 13.99 5.83
CA ALA A 181 -10.64 15.42 5.84
C ALA A 181 -10.46 16.06 4.46
N TRP A 182 -9.30 15.85 3.82
CA TRP A 182 -9.03 16.39 2.49
C TRP A 182 -9.99 15.85 1.44
N LEU A 183 -10.32 14.55 1.48
CA LEU A 183 -11.28 13.97 0.54
C LEU A 183 -12.69 14.54 0.69
N ARG A 184 -13.04 15.10 1.86
CA ARG A 184 -14.33 15.74 2.10
C ARG A 184 -14.39 17.22 1.73
N SER A 185 -13.24 17.89 1.67
CA SER A 185 -13.20 19.35 1.59
C SER A 185 -12.52 19.90 0.35
N ALA A 186 -11.73 19.09 -0.36
CA ALA A 186 -11.01 19.52 -1.54
C ALA A 186 -11.85 19.31 -2.79
N ASP A 187 -11.96 20.34 -3.63
CA ASP A 187 -12.62 20.25 -4.95
C ASP A 187 -11.90 19.25 -5.86
N GLU A 188 -10.61 19.00 -5.63
CA GLU A 188 -9.81 18.00 -6.35
C GLU A 188 -10.08 16.56 -5.88
N SER A 189 -10.92 16.37 -4.86
CA SER A 189 -11.29 15.04 -4.38
C SER A 189 -12.14 14.31 -5.41
N ARG A 190 -11.69 13.13 -5.83
CA ARG A 190 -12.41 12.25 -6.79
C ARG A 190 -13.54 11.44 -6.14
N VAL A 191 -13.96 11.82 -4.93
CA VAL A 191 -14.85 11.03 -4.07
C VAL A 191 -15.98 11.90 -3.55
N GLU A 192 -16.77 12.46 -4.46
CA GLU A 192 -17.87 13.39 -4.17
C GLU A 192 -18.85 12.85 -3.11
N TRP A 193 -19.17 11.56 -3.16
CA TRP A 193 -20.09 10.94 -2.19
C TRP A 193 -19.62 11.01 -0.74
N LEU A 194 -18.34 11.33 -0.50
CA LEU A 194 -17.80 11.48 0.85
C LEU A 194 -18.06 12.88 1.43
N TRP A 195 -18.39 13.87 0.60
CA TRP A 195 -18.64 15.25 1.04
C TRP A 195 -19.85 15.33 1.98
N ASP A 196 -20.86 14.49 1.72
CA ASP A 196 -22.06 14.37 2.55
C ASP A 196 -21.83 13.53 3.82
N TYR A 197 -20.66 12.89 3.96
CA TYR A 197 -20.30 12.16 5.17
C TYR A 197 -19.96 13.16 6.29
N ARG A 198 -20.99 13.62 6.99
CA ARG A 198 -20.88 14.32 8.28
C ARG A 198 -20.37 13.31 9.32
N GLY A 199 -19.07 13.08 9.31
CA GLY A 199 -18.42 12.25 10.33
C GLY A 199 -18.75 12.80 11.71
N LEU A 200 -19.13 11.89 12.61
CA LEU A 200 -19.23 12.03 14.06
C LEU A 200 -18.43 13.22 14.59
N VAL A 201 -19.07 14.39 14.61
CA VAL A 201 -18.56 15.53 15.36
C VAL A 201 -19.10 15.26 16.75
N ASP A 202 -18.20 14.98 17.71
CA ASP A 202 -18.53 15.02 19.13
C ASP A 202 -19.14 16.39 19.42
N ASP A 203 -20.47 16.42 19.56
CA ASP A 203 -21.22 17.47 20.25
C ASP A 203 -21.61 16.99 21.67
N ASN A 204 -21.05 15.88 22.15
CA ASN A 204 -21.27 15.41 23.51
C ASN A 204 -20.14 15.92 24.43
N ASP A 205 -20.16 17.22 24.69
CA ASP A 205 -19.77 17.73 26.01
C ASP A 205 -20.90 17.32 26.98
N ASP A 206 -20.92 16.07 27.41
CA ASP A 206 -21.81 15.59 28.48
C ASP A 206 -20.95 14.98 29.58
N ASP A 207 -20.67 15.81 30.58
CA ASP A 207 -20.05 15.44 31.85
C ASP A 207 -20.99 14.47 32.58
N GLY A 208 -20.77 13.17 32.44
CA GLY A 208 -21.55 12.14 33.10
C GLY A 208 -20.67 10.98 33.56
N ASP A 209 -20.07 11.14 34.74
CA ASP A 209 -19.40 10.07 35.47
C ASP A 209 -20.41 8.99 35.90
N GLU A 210 -20.43 7.83 35.24
CA GLU A 210 -20.98 6.60 35.82
C GLU A 210 -20.03 5.42 35.55
N GLU A 211 -19.31 5.02 36.60
CA GLU A 211 -18.58 3.76 36.67
C GLU A 211 -19.56 2.59 36.58
N VAL A 212 -19.46 1.80 35.52
CA VAL A 212 -20.11 0.48 35.46
C VAL A 212 -19.06 -0.57 35.16
N GLU A 213 -18.60 -1.24 36.23
CA GLU A 213 -17.92 -2.52 36.14
C GLU A 213 -18.88 -3.57 35.57
N GLN A 214 -18.59 -4.10 34.38
CA GLN A 214 -19.23 -5.32 33.89
C GLN A 214 -18.19 -6.30 33.34
N GLU A 215 -18.21 -7.49 33.93
CA GLU A 215 -17.32 -8.61 33.70
C GLU A 215 -17.48 -9.20 32.28
N LEU A 216 -16.35 -9.49 31.62
CA LEU A 216 -16.29 -10.14 30.31
C LEU A 216 -16.52 -11.67 30.42
N PRO A 217 -17.44 -12.28 29.67
CA PRO A 217 -17.47 -13.73 29.49
C PRO A 217 -16.44 -14.19 28.43
N GLN A 218 -15.73 -15.26 28.75
CA GLN A 218 -14.72 -15.91 27.92
C GLN A 218 -15.33 -16.86 26.87
N GLY A 219 -14.74 -16.90 25.68
CA GLY A 219 -14.98 -17.89 24.60
C GLY A 219 -15.68 -17.27 23.38
N GLN A 220 -15.33 -17.51 22.11
CA GLN A 220 -14.55 -18.57 21.47
C GLN A 220 -14.17 -18.04 20.06
N VAL A 221 -12.91 -18.22 19.63
CA VAL A 221 -12.39 -17.70 18.34
C VAL A 221 -12.71 -18.68 17.19
N PRO A 222 -13.37 -18.25 16.10
CA PRO A 222 -13.45 -19.07 14.89
C PRO A 222 -12.11 -19.03 14.13
N GLY A 223 -11.68 -20.20 13.66
CA GLY A 223 -10.39 -20.40 12.98
C GLY A 223 -10.19 -19.52 11.74
N THR A 224 -9.01 -18.91 11.67
CA THR A 224 -8.52 -18.16 10.52
C THR A 224 -8.38 -19.05 9.28
N PRO A 225 -8.78 -18.61 8.07
CA PRO A 225 -8.39 -19.29 6.85
C PRO A 225 -6.88 -19.18 6.65
N ARG A 226 -6.24 -20.30 6.28
CA ARG A 226 -4.81 -20.36 5.94
C ARG A 226 -4.48 -19.32 4.88
N SER A 227 -3.43 -18.54 5.11
CA SER A 227 -2.95 -17.55 4.16
C SER A 227 -2.49 -18.22 2.85
N PHE A 228 -2.73 -17.58 1.72
CA PHE A 228 -2.26 -18.03 0.40
C PHE A 228 -0.73 -18.21 0.36
N LEU A 229 0.00 -17.45 1.18
CA LEU A 229 1.46 -17.54 1.39
C LEU A 229 1.89 -18.89 2.00
N SER A 230 1.12 -19.45 2.94
CA SER A 230 1.44 -20.76 3.52
C SER A 230 1.30 -21.89 2.49
N THR A 231 0.26 -21.84 1.66
CA THR A 231 0.05 -22.84 0.59
C THR A 231 1.12 -22.73 -0.50
N TRP A 232 1.62 -21.51 -0.78
CA TRP A 232 2.67 -21.26 -1.76
C TRP A 232 4.08 -21.65 -1.28
N LEU A 233 4.39 -21.45 0.01
CA LEU A 233 5.66 -21.88 0.61
C LEU A 233 5.77 -23.42 0.70
N GLU A 234 4.66 -24.11 0.96
CA GLU A 234 4.59 -25.57 0.96
C GLU A 234 4.83 -26.16 -0.45
N ALA A 235 4.36 -25.50 -1.51
CA ALA A 235 4.57 -25.91 -2.90
C ALA A 235 6.03 -25.81 -3.39
N ARG A 236 6.88 -25.01 -2.72
CA ARG A 236 8.32 -24.86 -3.03
C ARG A 236 9.24 -25.69 -2.13
N GLY A 237 8.71 -26.57 -1.28
CA GLY A 237 9.52 -27.51 -0.48
C GLY A 237 10.37 -26.88 0.63
N PHE A 238 10.12 -25.62 1.01
CA PHE A 238 10.83 -24.96 2.10
C PHE A 238 10.29 -25.43 3.46
N ARG A 239 10.96 -26.40 4.07
CA ARG A 239 10.74 -26.75 5.49
C ARG A 239 11.47 -25.74 6.36
N CYS A 240 10.74 -24.89 7.09
CA CYS A 240 11.31 -24.17 8.23
C CYS A 240 11.69 -25.19 9.31
N GLY A 241 12.97 -25.55 9.40
CA GLY A 241 13.53 -26.26 10.54
C GLY A 241 13.51 -25.37 11.80
N PRO A 242 13.36 -25.94 13.00
CA PRO A 242 13.32 -25.16 14.23
C PRO A 242 14.66 -24.44 14.46
N ARG A 243 14.58 -23.14 14.79
CA ARG A 243 15.71 -22.31 15.22
C ARG A 243 16.32 -22.91 16.49
N ARG A 244 17.60 -23.22 16.46
CA ARG A 244 18.40 -23.39 17.69
C ARG A 244 18.74 -21.99 18.21
N SER A 245 18.31 -21.72 19.44
CA SER A 245 18.79 -20.59 20.23
C SER A 245 20.21 -20.89 20.76
N PRO A 246 21.01 -19.86 21.06
CA PRO A 246 22.43 -19.98 21.42
C PRO A 246 22.69 -20.81 22.68
#